data_AF-A0A5N5V5V8-F1
#
_entry.id   AF-A0A5N5V5V8-F1
#
_cell.length_a   1.000
_cell.length_b   1.000
_cell.length_c   1.000
_cell.angle_alpha   90.00
_cell.angle_beta   90.00
_cell.angle_gamma   90.00
#
_symmetry.space_group_name_H-M   'P 1'
#
loop_
_entity.id
_entity.type
_entity.pdbx_description
1 polymer ?
#
loop_
_entity_poly.entity_id
_entity_poly.type
_entity_poly.pdbx_seq_one_letter_code
_entity_poly.pdbx_strand_id
1 'polypeptide(L)' 'MNQQTQKMPGKFFPHAIEDEQTRIRIAERAQAGESVSALAEEYGVSTRTVMRYRDALEGGE' A
#
# COMPACT_ATOMS: atom_id res chain seq x y z
N MET A 1 -26.75 13.77 6.37
CA MET A 1 -26.06 13.24 5.17
C MET A 1 -25.41 11.91 5.54
N ASN A 2 -26.07 10.80 5.23
CA ASN A 2 -25.64 9.45 5.60
C ASN A 2 -24.67 8.90 4.55
N GLN A 3 -23.41 8.70 4.92
CA GLN A 3 -22.53 7.79 4.17
C GLN A 3 -22.50 6.45 4.88
N GLN A 4 -23.55 5.67 4.63
CA GLN A 4 -23.48 4.23 4.77
C GLN A 4 -22.54 3.71 3.69
N THR A 5 -21.33 3.28 4.05
CA THR A 5 -20.57 2.34 3.23
C THR A 5 -20.46 1.03 4.00
N GLN A 6 -21.45 0.19 3.71
CA GLN A 6 -21.52 -1.25 3.88
C GLN A 6 -20.20 -1.92 4.31
N LYS A 7 -20.10 -2.31 5.59
CA LYS A 7 -19.12 -3.30 6.05
C LYS A 7 -19.40 -4.60 5.30
N MET A 8 -18.64 -4.89 4.24
CA MET A 8 -18.74 -6.15 3.52
C MET A 8 -17.93 -7.23 4.25
N PRO A 9 -18.52 -8.41 4.55
CA PRO A 9 -17.84 -9.49 5.25
C PRO A 9 -16.71 -10.05 4.36
N GLY A 10 -15.50 -10.15 4.90
CA GLY A 10 -14.37 -10.83 4.26
C GLY A 10 -13.76 -10.13 3.06
N LYS A 11 -13.69 -8.79 3.03
CA LYS A 11 -13.07 -8.07 1.91
C LYS A 11 -11.54 -8.20 1.96
N PHE A 12 -11.02 -9.31 1.46
CA PHE A 12 -9.63 -9.41 1.01
C PHE A 12 -9.50 -8.41 -0.13
N PHE A 13 -9.05 -7.19 0.19
CA PHE A 13 -8.62 -6.28 -0.85
C PHE A 13 -7.37 -6.91 -1.46
N PRO A 14 -7.43 -7.40 -2.72
CA PRO A 14 -6.21 -7.86 -3.37
C PRO A 14 -5.19 -6.73 -3.30
N HIS A 15 -3.92 -7.10 -3.21
CA HIS A 15 -2.88 -6.10 -3.29
C HIS A 15 -3.06 -5.32 -4.59
N ALA A 16 -2.95 -3.99 -4.50
CA ALA A 16 -3.09 -3.14 -5.69
C ALA A 16 -2.03 -3.49 -6.74
N ILE A 17 -0.91 -4.06 -6.29
CA ILE A 17 0.13 -4.65 -7.11
C ILE A 17 0.16 -6.15 -6.79
N GLU A 18 -0.12 -6.99 -7.79
CA GLU A 18 -0.10 -8.45 -7.65
C GLU A 18 1.32 -8.98 -7.45
N ASP A 19 2.29 -8.36 -8.11
CA ASP A 19 3.70 -8.75 -8.04
C ASP A 19 4.32 -8.45 -6.66
N GLU A 20 4.88 -9.48 -6.02
CA GLU A 20 5.50 -9.36 -4.71
C GLU A 20 6.79 -8.54 -4.73
N GLN A 21 7.65 -8.79 -5.73
CA GLN A 21 8.93 -8.09 -5.87
C GLN A 21 8.72 -6.58 -6.01
N THR A 22 7.68 -6.17 -6.75
CA THR A 22 7.31 -4.77 -6.93
C THR A 22 6.83 -4.15 -5.61
N ARG A 23 6.02 -4.87 -4.81
CA ARG A 23 5.61 -4.40 -3.48
C ARG A 23 6.80 -4.19 -2.55
N ILE A 24 7.74 -5.14 -2.53
CA ILE A 24 8.97 -5.05 -1.75
C ILE A 24 9.79 -3.85 -2.20
N ARG A 25 10.01 -3.66 -3.51
CA ARG A 25 10.72 -2.48 -4.04
C ARG A 25 10.09 -1.15 -3.63
N ILE A 26 8.76 -1.04 -3.70
CA ILE A 26 8.04 0.16 -3.26
C ILE A 26 8.28 0.41 -1.77
N ALA A 27 8.23 -0.64 -0.95
CA ALA A 27 8.49 -0.57 0.49
C ALA A 27 9.93 -0.14 0.80
N GLU A 28 10.92 -0.73 0.14
CA GLU A 28 12.34 -0.38 0.30
C GLU A 28 12.61 1.08 -0.08
N ARG A 29 12.07 1.54 -1.23
CA ARG A 29 12.21 2.94 -1.66
C ARG A 29 11.52 3.90 -0.69
N ALA A 30 10.35 3.54 -0.18
CA ALA A 30 9.66 4.32 0.85
C ALA A 30 10.42 4.35 2.18
N GLN A 31 11.11 3.27 2.57
CA GLN A 31 12.00 3.24 3.73
C GLN A 31 13.27 4.08 3.53
N ALA A 32 13.81 4.11 2.31
CA ALA A 32 14.94 4.96 1.94
C ALA A 32 14.66 6.47 2.04
N GLY A 33 13.42 6.86 2.37
CA GLY A 33 12.98 8.24 2.50
C GLY A 33 12.45 8.85 1.21
N GLU A 34 12.22 8.03 0.19
CA GLU A 34 11.60 8.50 -1.05
C GLU A 34 10.16 8.98 -0.80
N SER A 35 9.71 9.95 -1.60
CA SER A 35 8.40 10.55 -1.42
C SER A 35 7.28 9.53 -1.70
N VAL A 36 6.54 9.18 -0.64
CA VAL A 36 5.40 8.24 -0.69
C VAL A 36 4.39 8.64 -1.76
N SER A 37 4.14 9.95 -1.94
CA SER A 37 3.25 10.47 -2.98
C SER A 37 3.78 10.22 -4.40
N ALA A 38 5.08 10.41 -4.62
CA ALA A 38 5.70 10.16 -5.91
C ALA A 38 5.66 8.66 -6.27
N LEU A 39 5.93 7.79 -5.29
CA LEU A 39 5.80 6.33 -5.47
C LEU A 39 4.33 5.93 -5.73
N ALA A 40 3.39 6.55 -5.02
CA ALA A 40 1.97 6.31 -5.25
C ALA A 40 1.55 6.65 -6.69
N GLU A 41 1.99 7.80 -7.21
CA GLU A 41 1.73 8.22 -8.58
C GLU A 41 2.45 7.35 -9.61
N GLU A 42 3.73 7.01 -9.38
CA GLU A 42 4.54 6.15 -10.27
C GLU A 42 3.92 4.77 -10.48
N TYR A 43 3.46 4.13 -9.40
CA TYR A 43 2.89 2.77 -9.44
C TYR A 43 1.36 2.75 -9.55
N GLY A 44 0.70 3.91 -9.65
CA GLY A 44 -0.76 4.01 -9.74
C GLY A 44 -1.51 3.49 -8.50
N VAL A 45 -0.89 3.60 -7.32
CA VAL A 45 -1.45 3.16 -6.04
C VAL A 45 -1.75 4.34 -5.13
N SER A 46 -2.50 4.14 -4.05
CA SER A 46 -2.71 5.19 -3.04
C SER A 46 -1.50 5.31 -2.11
N THR A 47 -1.25 6.51 -1.58
CA THR A 47 -0.22 6.75 -0.55
C THR A 47 -0.36 5.84 0.66
N ARG A 48 -1.60 5.55 1.07
CA ARG A 48 -1.90 4.58 2.15
C ARG A 48 -1.41 3.17 1.82
N THR A 49 -1.47 2.76 0.55
CA THR A 49 -0.98 1.45 0.09
C THR A 49 0.54 1.39 0.18
N VAL A 50 1.24 2.46 -0.22
CA VAL A 50 2.70 2.56 -0.10
C VAL A 50 3.13 2.50 1.38
N MET A 51 2.46 3.24 2.26
CA MET A 51 2.73 3.17 3.72
C MET A 51 2.50 1.75 4.28
N ARG A 52 1.45 1.06 3.82
CA ARG A 52 1.18 -0.33 4.22
C ARG A 52 2.30 -1.28 3.78
N TYR A 53 2.86 -1.09 2.58
CA TYR A 53 3.99 -1.90 2.12
C TYR A 53 5.25 -1.62 2.93
N ARG A 54 5.51 -0.35 3.24
CA ARG A 54 6.60 0.05 4.13
C ARG A 54 6.47 -0.61 5.51
N ASP A 55 5.31 -0.49 6.14
CA ASP A 55 5.02 -1.05 7.46
C ASP A 55 5.14 -2.59 7.48
N ALA A 56 4.61 -3.26 6.45
CA ALA A 56 4.73 -4.71 6.30
C ALA A 56 6.19 -5.20 6.11
N LEU A 57 7.08 -4.34 5.62
CA LEU A 57 8.52 -4.64 5.51
C LEU A 57 9.26 -4.39 6.83
N GLU A 58 8.79 -3.46 7.66
CA GLU A 58 9.37 -3.12 8.98
C GLU A 58 8.90 -4.11 10.07
N GLY A 59 7.67 -4.62 9.97
CA GLY A 59 7.01 -5.47 10.98
C GLY A 59 7.15 -6.99 10.78
N GLY A 60 8.27 -7.47 10.26
CA GLY A 60 8.58 -8.90 10.24
C GLY A 60 8.99 -9.41 11.61
N GLU A 61 8.02 -9.77 12.46
CA GLU A 61 8.23 -10.58 13.69
C GLU A 61 8.28 -12.08 13.38
#